data_AF-A0A957Q4T5-F1
#
_entry.id   AF-A0A957Q4T5-F1
#
_cell.length_a   1.000
_cell.length_b   1.000
_cell.length_c   1.000
_cell.angle_alpha   90.00
_cell.angle_beta   90.00
_cell.angle_gamma   90.00
#
_symmetry.space_group_name_H-M   'P 1'
#
loop_
_entity.id
_entity.type
_entity.pdbx_description
1 polymer ?
#
loop_
_entity_poly.entity_id
_entity_poly.type
_entity_poly.pdbx_seq_one_letter_code
_entity_poly.pdbx_strand_id
1 'polypeptide(L)'
;MRRTVHSLASLLLLLALLASACVAPAPADTTNVSSAAATTTTETVSDTATVSDTTAMADTTTAATNHEGWPAVFRVGFFGGDDADEVMNSNEPFRLYMEEKLGIPVELFTGTSYTAVIEAMR
;
A
#
# COMPACT_ATOMS: atom_id res chain seq x y z
N MET A 1 18.97 10.71 39.87
CA MET A 1 20.04 10.10 39.05
C MET A 1 19.72 8.72 38.47
N ARG A 2 18.72 7.95 38.94
CA ARG A 2 18.40 6.61 38.38
C ARG A 2 17.56 6.61 37.09
N ARG A 3 16.82 7.69 36.79
CA ARG A 3 15.96 7.79 35.58
C ARG A 3 16.75 8.10 34.30
N THR A 4 17.87 8.82 34.41
CA THR A 4 18.72 9.18 33.27
C THR A 4 19.50 7.98 32.72
N VAL A 5 19.89 7.04 33.60
CA VAL A 5 20.65 5.83 33.21
C VAL A 5 19.78 4.83 32.44
N HIS A 6 18.49 4.74 32.76
CA HIS A 6 17.55 3.87 32.03
C HIS A 6 17.20 4.45 30.64
N SER A 7 17.09 5.79 30.55
CA SER A 7 16.86 6.48 29.27
C SER A 7 18.06 6.38 28.32
N LEU A 8 19.29 6.38 28.84
CA LEU A 8 20.51 6.26 28.04
C LEU A 8 20.73 4.81 27.55
N ALA A 9 20.43 3.82 28.39
CA ALA A 9 20.54 2.40 28.03
C ALA A 9 19.53 1.98 26.94
N SER A 10 18.31 2.52 26.99
CA SER A 10 17.28 2.24 25.97
C SER A 10 17.60 2.88 24.62
N LEU A 11 18.16 4.10 24.62
CA LEU A 11 18.63 4.77 23.41
C LEU A 11 19.82 4.03 22.75
N LEU A 12 20.74 3.49 23.55
CA LEU A 12 21.89 2.72 23.07
C LEU A 12 21.49 1.36 22.48
N LEU A 13 20.46 0.72 23.04
CA LEU A 13 19.90 -0.53 22.52
C LEU A 13 19.18 -0.32 21.18
N LEU A 14 18.48 0.81 21.03
CA LEU A 14 17.73 1.15 19.81
C LEU A 14 18.67 1.55 18.65
N LEU A 15 19.81 2.19 18.94
CA LEU A 15 20.84 2.50 17.95
C LEU A 15 21.55 1.23 17.42
N ALA A 16 21.73 0.21 18.28
CA ALA A 16 22.39 -1.03 17.91
C ALA A 16 21.53 -1.94 17.00
N LEU A 17 20.20 -1.90 17.13
CA LEU A 17 19.31 -2.70 16.27
C LEU A 17 19.24 -2.15 14.83
N LEU A 18 19.36 -0.83 14.64
CA LEU A 18 19.29 -0.23 13.30
C LEU A 18 20.48 -0.58 12.40
N ALA A 19 21.63 -0.95 12.98
CA ALA A 19 22.85 -1.24 12.22
C ALA A 19 22.88 -2.65 11.60
N SER A 20 21.97 -3.57 11.99
CA SER A 20 22.04 -4.99 11.60
C SER A 20 21.15 -5.40 10.43
N ALA A 21 20.47 -4.46 9.74
CA ALA A 21 19.51 -4.77 8.67
C ALA A 21 20.01 -4.48 7.24
N CYS A 22 21.28 -4.09 7.04
CA CYS A 22 21.82 -3.85 5.70
C CYS A 22 22.85 -4.93 5.30
N VAL A 23 22.36 -6.14 5.05
CA VAL A 23 23.09 -7.19 4.31
C VAL A 23 22.28 -7.48 3.06
N ALA A 24 22.70 -6.92 1.93
CA ALA A 24 22.07 -7.10 0.63
C ALA A 24 22.61 -8.38 -0.07
N PRO A 25 21.74 -9.28 -0.58
CA PRO A 25 22.15 -10.36 -1.48
C PRO A 25 22.27 -9.88 -2.94
N ALA A 26 23.33 -10.30 -3.61
CA ALA A 26 23.63 -10.04 -5.02
C ALA A 26 22.66 -10.77 -5.98
N PRO A 27 22.26 -10.17 -7.12
CA PRO A 27 21.51 -10.88 -8.15
C PRO A 27 22.45 -11.71 -9.05
N ALA A 28 22.08 -12.98 -9.19
CA ALA A 28 22.71 -13.99 -10.03
C ALA A 28 22.42 -13.80 -11.52
N ASP A 29 23.35 -14.29 -12.33
CA ASP A 29 23.30 -14.49 -13.78
C ASP A 29 21.99 -15.17 -14.26
N THR A 30 21.43 -14.68 -15.36
CA THR A 30 20.49 -15.44 -16.19
C THR A 30 21.02 -15.60 -17.60
N THR A 31 21.40 -16.82 -17.97
CA THR A 31 21.66 -17.26 -19.33
C THR A 31 20.52 -18.15 -19.82
N ASN A 32 20.09 -17.93 -21.08
CA ASN A 32 19.53 -18.92 -22.04
C ASN A 32 18.06 -19.38 -21.83
N VAL A 33 17.19 -19.72 -22.80
CA VAL A 33 17.19 -19.94 -24.27
C VAL A 33 15.78 -19.60 -24.83
N SER A 34 15.72 -19.16 -26.09
CA SER A 34 14.61 -19.05 -27.05
C SER A 34 13.44 -20.06 -26.99
N SER A 35 12.24 -19.60 -27.41
CA SER A 35 11.48 -20.24 -28.49
C SER A 35 10.36 -19.36 -29.08
N ALA A 36 10.22 -19.50 -30.41
CA ALA A 36 9.02 -19.34 -31.25
C ALA A 36 8.52 -17.94 -31.67
N ALA A 37 9.05 -17.51 -32.82
CA ALA A 37 8.38 -17.01 -34.02
C ALA A 37 6.95 -16.42 -33.94
N ALA A 38 6.84 -15.14 -34.27
CA ALA A 38 5.79 -14.61 -35.14
C ALA A 38 6.32 -13.41 -35.95
N THR A 39 6.35 -13.59 -37.26
CA THR A 39 6.51 -12.56 -38.30
C THR A 39 5.40 -11.52 -38.19
N THR A 40 5.72 -10.22 -38.33
CA THR A 40 5.00 -9.23 -39.17
C THR A 40 5.65 -7.84 -39.06
N THR A 41 6.25 -7.41 -40.18
CA THR A 41 6.22 -6.09 -40.82
C THR A 41 6.53 -4.81 -40.00
N THR A 42 7.71 -4.26 -40.32
CA THR A 42 8.03 -2.85 -40.60
C THR A 42 6.90 -1.84 -40.50
N GLU A 43 7.06 -0.81 -39.65
CA GLU A 43 6.86 0.57 -40.08
C GLU A 43 7.65 1.55 -39.20
N THR A 44 8.52 2.30 -39.85
CA THR A 44 9.26 3.46 -39.37
C THR A 44 8.32 4.66 -39.33
N VAL A 45 8.17 5.32 -38.19
CA VAL A 45 7.82 6.75 -38.16
C VAL A 45 8.60 7.45 -37.05
N SER A 46 9.51 8.33 -37.49
CA SER A 46 10.05 9.44 -36.74
C SER A 46 8.92 10.41 -36.41
N ASP A 47 8.81 10.86 -35.15
CA ASP A 47 8.54 12.28 -34.95
C ASP A 47 9.09 12.78 -33.62
N THR A 48 9.81 13.88 -33.71
CA THR A 48 10.37 14.65 -32.59
C THR A 48 9.31 15.65 -32.18
N ALA A 49 8.66 15.39 -31.04
CA ALA A 49 7.82 16.39 -30.39
C ALA A 49 8.51 16.87 -29.11
N THR A 50 9.19 18.01 -29.23
CA THR A 50 9.50 18.90 -28.12
C THR A 50 8.19 19.32 -27.47
N VAL A 51 7.82 18.68 -26.35
CA VAL A 51 6.79 19.19 -25.45
C VAL A 51 7.49 20.03 -24.40
N SER A 52 7.60 21.33 -24.66
CA SER A 52 7.65 22.31 -23.59
C SER A 52 6.22 22.49 -23.10
N ASP A 53 5.84 21.79 -22.04
CA ASP A 53 4.64 22.15 -21.28
C ASP A 53 5.03 22.40 -19.83
N THR A 54 4.56 23.54 -19.36
CA THR A 54 4.93 24.18 -18.12
C THR A 54 4.62 23.26 -16.94
N THR A 55 5.64 23.06 -16.09
CA THR A 55 5.48 22.54 -14.74
C THR A 55 4.49 23.42 -13.97
N ALA A 56 3.20 23.07 -14.03
CA ALA A 56 2.23 23.51 -13.06
C ALA A 56 2.52 22.73 -11.79
N MET A 57 3.21 23.36 -10.84
CA MET A 57 3.21 22.90 -9.46
C MET A 57 1.75 22.86 -9.02
N ALA A 58 1.20 21.65 -8.93
CA ALA A 58 -0.03 21.41 -8.21
C ALA A 58 0.23 21.84 -6.77
N ASP A 59 -0.24 23.04 -6.43
CA ASP A 59 -0.43 23.48 -5.07
C ASP A 59 -1.35 22.47 -4.39
N THR A 60 -0.73 21.47 -3.77
CA THR A 60 -1.40 20.52 -2.88
C THR A 60 -1.60 21.25 -1.57
N THR A 61 -2.44 22.28 -1.60
CA THR A 61 -3.09 22.76 -0.40
C THR A 61 -3.97 21.61 0.07
N THR A 62 -3.43 20.83 1.02
CA THR A 62 -4.16 19.78 1.73
C THR A 62 -5.36 20.43 2.40
N ALA A 63 -6.52 20.38 1.73
CA ALA A 63 -7.77 20.78 2.32
C ALA A 63 -7.99 19.92 3.57
N ALA A 64 -8.18 20.56 4.73
CA ALA A 64 -8.49 19.85 5.96
C ALA A 64 -9.85 19.17 5.80
N THR A 65 -9.87 17.83 5.85
CA THR A 65 -11.11 17.05 5.79
C THR A 65 -11.92 17.30 7.07
N ASN A 66 -13.12 17.87 6.93
CA ASN A 66 -14.07 17.99 8.04
C ASN A 66 -14.81 16.65 8.21
N HIS A 67 -14.66 16.02 9.38
CA HIS A 67 -15.31 14.75 9.73
C HIS A 67 -16.60 14.93 10.57
N GLU A 68 -17.23 16.10 10.54
CA GLU A 68 -18.53 16.30 11.19
C GLU A 68 -19.58 15.31 10.65
N GLY A 69 -20.19 14.53 11.56
CA GLY A 69 -21.17 13.50 11.22
C GLY A 69 -20.60 12.18 10.69
N TRP A 70 -19.27 12.02 10.63
CA TRP A 70 -18.63 10.76 10.25
C TRP A 70 -18.69 9.72 11.39
N PRO A 71 -18.63 8.42 11.06
CA PRO A 71 -18.50 7.39 12.08
C PRO A 71 -17.11 7.44 12.72
N ALA A 72 -17.03 6.98 13.98
CA ALA A 72 -15.74 6.83 14.67
C ALA A 72 -14.84 5.74 14.05
N VAL A 73 -15.44 4.75 13.38
CA VAL A 73 -14.77 3.67 12.66
C VAL A 73 -15.52 3.42 11.36
N PHE A 74 -14.81 3.38 10.25
CA PHE A 74 -15.37 3.03 8.95
C PHE A 74 -15.27 1.52 8.73
N ARG A 75 -16.41 0.83 8.59
CA ARG A 75 -16.44 -0.63 8.48
C ARG A 75 -16.65 -1.06 7.03
N VAL A 76 -15.82 -1.97 6.53
CA VAL A 76 -15.90 -2.48 5.16
C VAL A 76 -16.12 -3.99 5.18
N GLY A 77 -17.20 -4.42 4.54
CA GLY A 77 -17.58 -5.83 4.43
C GLY A 77 -17.14 -6.45 3.12
N PHE A 78 -16.45 -7.59 3.19
CA PHE A 78 -16.10 -8.43 2.05
C PHE A 78 -16.92 -9.72 2.03
N PHE A 79 -17.11 -10.29 0.86
CA PHE A 79 -17.59 -11.66 0.74
C PHE A 79 -16.43 -12.62 1.04
N GLY A 80 -16.61 -13.50 2.04
CA GLY A 80 -15.55 -14.38 2.52
C GLY A 80 -15.15 -15.50 1.55
N GLY A 81 -15.95 -15.80 0.52
CA GLY A 81 -15.62 -16.82 -0.48
C GLY A 81 -15.36 -18.19 0.15
N ASP A 82 -14.31 -18.86 -0.35
CA ASP A 82 -13.87 -20.18 0.12
C ASP A 82 -12.98 -20.08 1.36
N ASP A 83 -12.20 -19.01 1.49
CA ASP A 83 -11.28 -18.75 2.61
C ASP A 83 -11.39 -17.29 3.08
N ALA A 84 -12.08 -17.09 4.20
CA ALA A 84 -12.30 -15.78 4.78
C ALA A 84 -11.01 -15.14 5.33
N ASP A 85 -10.05 -15.94 5.80
CA ASP A 85 -8.80 -15.44 6.36
C ASP A 85 -7.89 -14.96 5.23
N GLU A 86 -7.85 -15.67 4.09
CA GLU A 86 -7.14 -15.21 2.90
C GLU A 86 -7.71 -13.89 2.38
N VAL A 87 -9.04 -13.76 2.30
CA VAL A 87 -9.70 -12.51 1.89
C VAL A 87 -9.33 -11.36 2.83
N MET A 88 -9.33 -11.59 4.15
CA MET A 88 -8.98 -10.56 5.12
C MET A 88 -7.51 -10.14 4.99
N ASN A 89 -6.59 -11.10 4.92
CA ASN A 89 -5.15 -10.84 4.83
C ASN A 89 -4.77 -10.13 3.53
N SER A 90 -5.37 -10.53 2.39
CA SER A 90 -5.10 -9.92 1.08
C SER A 90 -5.62 -8.48 0.97
N ASN A 91 -6.62 -8.10 1.77
CA ASN A 91 -7.19 -6.75 1.77
C ASN A 91 -6.63 -5.84 2.87
N GLU A 92 -5.70 -6.33 3.69
CA GLU A 92 -5.04 -5.50 4.70
C GLU A 92 -4.34 -4.24 4.12
N PRO A 93 -3.66 -4.30 2.95
CA PRO A 93 -3.12 -3.09 2.33
C PRO A 93 -4.20 -2.06 1.95
N PHE A 94 -5.40 -2.53 1.59
CA PHE A 94 -6.53 -1.66 1.28
C PHE A 94 -7.06 -0.97 2.55
N ARG A 95 -7.14 -1.68 3.68
CA ARG A 95 -7.48 -1.10 4.99
C ARG A 95 -6.53 0.05 5.33
N LEU A 96 -5.22 -0.20 5.24
CA LEU A 96 -4.18 0.79 5.54
C LEU A 96 -4.30 2.03 4.64
N TYR A 97 -4.50 1.81 3.34
CA TYR A 97 -4.69 2.91 2.39
C TYR A 97 -5.92 3.76 2.74
N MET A 98 -7.05 3.13 3.07
CA MET A 98 -8.25 3.85 3.47
C MET A 98 -8.06 4.62 4.77
N GLU A 99 -7.40 4.06 5.77
CA GLU A 99 -7.09 4.79 7.01
C GLU A 99 -6.22 6.01 6.75
N GLU A 100 -5.20 5.89 5.89
CA GLU A 100 -4.34 7.01 5.51
C GLU A 100 -5.13 8.12 4.81
N LYS A 101 -6.03 7.76 3.88
CA LYS A 101 -6.80 8.74 3.09
C LYS A 101 -7.96 9.35 3.84
N LEU A 102 -8.66 8.56 4.66
CA LEU A 102 -9.82 9.01 5.41
C LEU A 102 -9.45 9.64 6.76
N GLY A 103 -8.26 9.35 7.30
CA GLY A 103 -7.86 9.87 8.61
C GLY A 103 -8.71 9.35 9.78
N ILE A 104 -9.49 8.29 9.56
CA ILE A 104 -10.27 7.58 10.58
C ILE A 104 -9.95 6.08 10.54
N PRO A 105 -10.11 5.34 11.66
CA PRO A 105 -9.91 3.90 11.69
C PRO A 105 -10.81 3.16 10.70
N VAL A 106 -10.27 2.13 10.07
CA VAL A 106 -11.00 1.27 9.13
C VAL A 106 -10.95 -0.16 9.63
N GLU A 107 -12.11 -0.79 9.75
CA GLU A 107 -12.24 -2.18 10.17
C GLU A 107 -12.76 -3.02 9.00
N LEU A 108 -12.03 -4.08 8.65
CA LEU A 108 -12.49 -5.05 7.67
C LEU A 108 -13.28 -6.15 8.37
N PHE A 109 -14.30 -6.66 7.71
CA PHE A 109 -15.00 -7.87 8.12
C PHE A 109 -15.42 -8.69 6.91
N THR A 110 -15.73 -9.96 7.11
CA THR A 110 -16.28 -10.83 6.08
C THR A 110 -17.67 -11.32 6.42
N GLY A 111 -18.52 -11.48 5.40
CA GLY A 111 -19.78 -12.20 5.50
C GLY A 111 -19.67 -13.58 4.87
N THR A 112 -20.36 -14.57 5.44
CA THR A 112 -20.43 -15.95 4.92
C THR A 112 -21.24 -16.07 3.63
N SER A 113 -22.01 -15.04 3.28
CA SER A 113 -22.76 -14.94 2.04
C SER A 113 -22.89 -13.47 1.63
N TYR A 114 -23.19 -13.22 0.35
CA TYR A 114 -23.54 -11.89 -0.12
C TYR A 114 -24.71 -11.29 0.67
N THR A 115 -25.74 -12.10 0.97
CA THR A 115 -26.87 -11.66 1.80
C THR A 115 -26.42 -11.21 3.17
N ALA A 116 -25.49 -11.90 3.82
CA ALA A 116 -24.99 -11.49 5.13
C ALA A 116 -24.29 -10.10 5.08
N VAL A 117 -23.50 -9.85 4.03
CA VAL A 117 -22.87 -8.53 3.83
C VAL A 117 -23.91 -7.45 3.55
N ILE A 118 -24.93 -7.76 2.75
CA ILE A 118 -26.02 -6.84 2.41
C ILE A 118 -26.85 -6.50 3.66
N GLU A 119 -27.22 -7.49 4.46
CA GLU A 119 -27.98 -7.26 5.70
C GLU A 119 -27.16 -6.47 6.74
N ALA A 120 -25.82 -6.57 6.72
CA ALA A 120 -24.96 -5.76 7.59
C ALA A 120 -24.95 -4.27 7.21
N MET A 121 -25.41 -3.90 6.00
CA MET A 121 -25.53 -2.50 5.55
C MET A 121 -26.91 -1.90 5.83
N ARG A 122 -27.87 -2.71 6.25
CA ARG A 122 -29.26 -2.28 6.49
C ARG A 122 -29.39 -1.48 7.78
#